data_AF-Q86BX1-F1
#
_entry.id   AF-Q86BX1-F1
#
_cell.length_a   1.000
_cell.length_b   1.000
_cell.length_c   1.000
_cell.angle_alpha   90.00
_cell.angle_beta   90.00
_cell.angle_gamma   90.00
#
_symmetry.space_group_name_H-M   'P 1'
#
loop_
_entity.id
_entity.type
_entity.pdbx_description
1 polymer ?
#
loop_
_entity_poly.entity_id
_entity_poly.type
_entity_poly.pdbx_seq_one_letter_code
_entity_poly.pdbx_strand_id
1 'polypeptide(L)' 'PVESLNRVPSVDYTVPGTKHVIPKRTLVQIPVYAIQRDPDHYPEPDRFNPDRFLPEEVKKRHPYVFL' A
#
# COMPACT_ATOMS: atom_id res chain seq x y z
N PRO A 1 -8.59 -0.49 12.97
CA PRO A 1 -7.50 -0.64 11.97
C PRO A 1 -8.01 -1.33 10.69
N VAL A 2 -7.71 -0.78 9.52
CA VAL A 2 -8.00 -1.44 8.24
C VAL A 2 -6.79 -2.30 7.89
N GLU A 3 -6.93 -3.62 7.97
CA GLU A 3 -5.82 -4.56 7.71
C GLU A 3 -5.49 -4.70 6.23
N SER A 4 -6.51 -4.65 5.38
CA SER A 4 -6.40 -4.80 3.94
C SER A 4 -7.50 -4.07 3.21
N LEU A 5 -7.22 -3.65 1.97
CA LEU A 5 -8.24 -3.15 1.05
C LEU A 5 -8.49 -4.20 -0.03
N ASN A 6 -9.76 -4.51 -0.24
CA ASN A 6 -10.18 -5.41 -1.31
C ASN A 6 -10.71 -4.61 -2.51
N ARG A 7 -10.33 -5.04 -3.71
CA ARG A 7 -10.82 -4.52 -5.00
C ARG A 7 -11.16 -5.69 -5.90
N VAL A 8 -12.18 -5.50 -6.73
CA VAL A 8 -12.58 -6.47 -7.75
C VAL A 8 -12.80 -5.69 -9.04
N PRO A 9 -12.00 -5.91 -10.09
CA PRO A 9 -12.12 -5.14 -11.32
C PRO A 9 -13.37 -5.60 -12.10
N SER A 10 -14.12 -4.63 -12.62
CA SER A 10 -15.34 -4.86 -13.41
C SER A 10 -15.06 -5.25 -14.86
N VAL A 11 -13.81 -5.12 -15.30
CA VAL A 11 -13.25 -5.50 -16.60
C VAL A 11 -11.83 -6.03 -16.41
N ASP A 12 -11.24 -6.64 -17.44
CA ASP A 12 -9.81 -6.97 -17.41
C ASP A 12 -9.01 -5.67 -17.27
N TYR A 13 -8.09 -5.63 -16.30
CA TYR A 13 -7.35 -4.42 -15.94
C TYR A 13 -5.85 -4.62 -16.16
N THR A 14 -5.27 -3.87 -17.10
CA THR A 14 -3.83 -3.81 -17.28
C THR A 14 -3.23 -2.84 -16.27
N VAL A 15 -2.28 -3.31 -15.46
CA VAL A 15 -1.58 -2.47 -14.49
C VAL A 15 -0.72 -1.44 -15.24
N PRO A 16 -0.94 -0.13 -15.03
CA PRO A 16 -0.22 0.92 -15.75
C PRO A 16 1.30 0.75 -15.68
N GLY A 17 1.97 0.94 -16.80
CA GLY A 17 3.44 0.80 -16.88
C GLY A 17 3.94 -0.64 -16.92
N THR A 18 3.05 -1.64 -16.98
CA THR A 18 3.42 -3.06 -17.06
C THR A 18 2.64 -3.78 -18.15
N LYS A 19 3.04 -5.03 -18.44
CA LYS A 19 2.28 -5.97 -19.28
C LYS A 19 1.36 -6.89 -18.47
N HIS A 20 1.22 -6.66 -17.16
CA HIS A 20 0.44 -7.52 -16.28
C HIS A 20 -1.05 -7.18 -16.39
N VAL A 21 -1.86 -8.21 -16.60
CA VAL A 21 -3.32 -8.10 -16.69
C VAL A 21 -3.93 -8.81 -15.49
N ILE A 22 -4.81 -8.10 -14.79
CA ILE A 22 -5.67 -8.64 -13.74
C ILE A 22 -7.01 -8.97 -14.39
N PRO A 23 -7.41 -10.26 -14.48
CA PRO A 23 -8.66 -10.63 -15.10
C PRO A 23 -9.87 -10.05 -14.36
N LYS A 24 -10.94 -9.77 -15.10
CA LYS A 24 -12.24 -9.35 -14.58
C LYS A 24 -12.70 -10.29 -13.46
N ARG A 25 -13.33 -9.73 -12.42
CA ARG A 25 -13.83 -10.45 -11.24
C ARG A 25 -12.76 -11.10 -10.36
N THR A 26 -11.47 -10.84 -10.60
CA THR A 26 -10.39 -11.30 -9.71
C THR A 26 -10.39 -10.50 -8.41
N LEU A 27 -10.40 -11.17 -7.26
CA LEU A 27 -10.21 -10.49 -5.98
C LEU A 27 -8.75 -10.05 -5.86
N VAL A 28 -8.55 -8.75 -5.72
CA VAL A 28 -7.25 -8.13 -5.45
C VAL A 28 -7.25 -7.64 -4.01
N GLN A 29 -6.34 -8.18 -3.20
CA GLN A 29 -6.13 -7.77 -1.83
C GLN A 29 -4.88 -6.90 -1.75
N ILE A 30 -5.02 -5.71 -1.16
CA ILE A 30 -3.91 -4.78 -0.88
C ILE A 30 -3.61 -4.91 0.63
N PRO A 31 -2.46 -5.46 1.02
CA PRO A 31 -2.15 -5.78 2.41
C PRO A 31 -1.63 -4.54 3.17
N VAL A 32 -2.53 -3.61 3.47
CA VAL A 32 -2.22 -2.35 4.17
C VAL A 32 -1.38 -2.56 5.43
N TYR A 33 -1.76 -3.54 6.26
CA TYR A 33 -1.05 -3.84 7.51
C TYR A 33 0.40 -4.24 7.28
N ALA A 34 0.65 -5.06 6.25
CA ALA A 34 2.00 -5.52 5.92
C ALA A 34 2.85 -4.40 5.32
N ILE A 35 2.28 -3.60 4.41
CA ILE A 35 2.97 -2.45 3.80
C ILE A 35 3.37 -1.43 4.88
N GLN A 36 2.49 -1.16 5.85
CA GLN A 36 2.78 -0.23 6.94
C GLN A 36 3.76 -0.79 7.99
N ARG A 37 4.17 -2.06 7.86
CA ARG A 37 5.19 -2.71 8.68
C ARG A 37 6.44 -3.12 7.90
N ASP A 38 6.52 -2.74 6.64
CA ASP A 38 7.69 -2.99 5.84
C ASP A 38 8.85 -2.11 6.35
N PRO A 39 9.96 -2.69 6.85
CA PRO A 39 11.09 -1.93 7.35
C PRO A 39 11.77 -1.06 6.28
N ASP A 40 11.59 -1.36 4.98
CA ASP A 40 12.10 -0.55 3.88
C ASP A 40 11.36 0.80 3.77
N HIS A 41 10.16 0.90 4.36
CA HIS A 41 9.33 2.10 4.38
C HIS A 41 9.15 2.68 5.78
N TYR A 42 9.18 1.83 6.81
CA TYR A 42 8.95 2.18 8.21
C TYR A 42 10.06 1.58 9.08
N PRO A 43 11.22 2.24 9.22
CA PRO A 43 12.31 1.76 10.08
C PRO A 43 11.85 1.57 11.52
N GLU A 44 12.15 0.41 12.12
CA GLU A 44 11.61 -0.02 13.43
C GLU A 44 10.06 -0.10 13.43
N PRO A 45 9.42 -0.86 12.54
CA PRO A 45 7.99 -0.73 12.24
C PRO A 45 7.07 -0.96 13.45
N ASP A 46 7.49 -1.82 14.40
CA ASP A 46 6.73 -2.14 15.62
C ASP A 46 6.85 -1.09 16.73
N ARG A 47 7.76 -0.12 16.60
CA ARG A 47 7.89 0.99 17.53
C ARG A 47 6.84 2.07 17.24
N PHE A 48 6.11 2.48 18.27
CA PHE A 48 5.26 3.66 18.18
C PHE A 48 6.12 4.92 18.03
N ASN A 49 6.10 5.51 16.83
CA ASN A 49 6.83 6.73 16.50
C ASN A 49 5.91 7.72 15.76
N PRO A 50 5.34 8.74 16.45
CA PRO A 50 4.45 9.72 15.84
C PRO A 50 5.18 10.66 14.86
N ASP A 51 6.49 10.85 15.00
CA ASP A 51 7.29 11.77 14.18
C ASP A 51 7.32 11.35 12.70
N ARG A 52 7.04 10.07 12.41
CA ARG A 52 6.88 9.58 11.04
C ARG A 52 5.85 10.39 10.25
N PHE A 53 4.85 10.96 10.93
CA PHE A 53 3.75 11.70 10.32
C PHE A 53 3.98 13.22 10.27
N LEU A 54 5.17 13.69 10.62
CA LEU A 54 5.55 15.08 10.38
C LEU A 54 5.54 15.39 8.87
N PRO A 55 5.20 16.63 8.46
CA PRO A 55 5.06 16.99 7.05
C PRO A 55 6.28 16.64 6.19
N GLU A 56 7.49 16.84 6.73
CA GLU A 56 8.74 16.55 6.00
C GLU A 56 8.98 15.05 5.80
N GLU A 57 8.57 14.20 6.75
CA GLU A 57 8.70 12.74 6.63
C GLU A 57 7.62 12.16 5.72
N VAL A 58 6.41 12.72 5.73
CA VAL A 58 5.34 12.35 4.78
C VAL A 58 5.74 12.67 3.35
N LYS A 59 6.38 13.82 3.10
CA LYS A 59 6.86 14.20 1.76
C LYS A 59 7.91 13.23 1.18
N LYS A 60 8.76 12.65 2.03
CA LYS A 60 9.80 11.69 1.61
C LYS A 60 9.23 10.28 1.41
N ARG A 61 8.14 9.95 2.08
CA ARG A 61 7.53 8.63 2.07
C ARG A 61 6.93 8.33 0.70
N HIS A 62 7.07 7.08 0.25
CA HIS A 62 6.43 6.64 -0.98
C HIS A 62 4.89 6.79 -0.90
N PRO A 63 4.22 7.36 -1.91
CA PRO A 63 2.81 7.75 -1.81
C PRO A 63 1.85 6.56 -1.64
N TYR A 64 2.28 5.33 -1.98
CA TYR A 64 1.44 4.13 -1.89
C TYR A 64 1.70 3.26 -0.65
N VAL A 65 2.46 3.75 0.34
CA VAL A 65 2.76 2.98 1.56
C VAL A 65 1.96 3.42 2.79
N PHE A 66 1.06 4.38 2.61
CA PHE A 66 0.10 4.85 3.62
C PHE A 66 -1.25 5.12 2.94
N LEU A 67 -2.35 4.96 3.70
CA LEU A 67 -3.73 5.11 3.20
C LEU A 67 -4.16 6.57 3.10
#